data_AF-A0A7W0VL46-F1
#
_entry.id   AF-A0A7W0VL46-F1
#
_cell.length_a   1.000
_cell.length_b   1.000
_cell.length_c   1.000
_cell.angle_alpha   90.00
_cell.angle_beta   90.00
_cell.angle_gamma   90.00
#
_symmetry.space_group_name_H-M   'P 1'
#
loop_
_entity.id
_entity.type
_entity.pdbx_description
1 polymer ?
#
loop_
_entity_poly.entity_id
_entity_poly.type
_entity_poly.pdbx_seq_one_letter_code
_entity_poly.pdbx_strand_id
1 'polypeptide(L)' 'MTPEDEELLVEEVAGAWRPTTGDELHYHKAWHDLDAAGRARAYELARALRPLEAALDPAGLSTTARAVLAKIRRT' A
#
# COMPACT_ATOMS: atom_id res chain seq x y z
N MET A 1 -14.45 -1.90 -17.89
CA MET A 1 -13.86 -2.61 -16.77
C MET A 1 -14.91 -3.57 -16.26
N THR A 2 -14.60 -4.86 -16.19
CA THR A 2 -15.49 -5.80 -15.50
C THR A 2 -15.28 -5.68 -13.98
N PRO A 3 -16.19 -6.22 -13.15
CA PRO A 3 -15.98 -6.25 -11.70
C PRO A 3 -14.68 -6.95 -11.29
N GLU A 4 -14.28 -8.00 -12.01
CA GLU A 4 -13.05 -8.74 -11.76
C GLU A 4 -11.80 -7.91 -12.11
N ASP A 5 -11.85 -7.16 -13.21
CA ASP A 5 -10.79 -6.21 -13.56
C ASP A 5 -10.61 -5.15 -12.47
N GLU A 6 -11.71 -4.61 -11.93
CA GLU A 6 -11.66 -3.62 -10.85
C GLU A 6 -11.05 -4.21 -9.58
N GLU A 7 -11.41 -5.45 -9.22
CA GLU A 7 -10.85 -6.12 -8.03
C GLU A 7 -9.33 -6.29 -8.15
N LEU A 8 -8.84 -6.73 -9.32
CA LEU A 8 -7.41 -6.84 -9.57
C LEU A 8 -6.70 -5.48 -9.41
N LEU A 9 -7.28 -4.40 -9.91
CA LEU A 9 -6.69 -3.06 -9.76
C LEU A 9 -6.69 -2.60 -8.29
N VAL A 10 -7.74 -2.93 -7.53
CA VAL A 10 -7.81 -2.66 -6.09
C VAL A 10 -6.70 -3.41 -5.34
N GLU A 11 -6.51 -4.70 -5.64
CA GLU A 11 -5.45 -5.53 -5.03
C GLU A 11 -4.05 -4.99 -5.36
N GLU A 12 -3.79 -4.70 -6.64
CA GLU A 12 -2.52 -4.14 -7.12
C GLU A 12 -2.17 -2.82 -6.41
N VAL A 13 -3.15 -1.92 -6.28
CA VAL A 13 -2.95 -0.64 -5.59
C VAL A 13 -2.75 -0.84 -4.08
N ALA A 14 -3.50 -1.75 -3.46
CA ALA A 14 -3.44 -1.98 -2.02
C ALA A 14 -2.11 -2.59 -1.58
N GLY A 15 -1.52 -3.47 -2.40
CA GLY A 15 -0.25 -4.14 -2.15
C GLY A 15 0.98 -3.48 -2.78
N ALA A 16 0.83 -2.33 -3.44
CA ALA A 16 1.89 -1.70 -4.21
C ALA A 16 3.17 -1.45 -3.39
N TRP A 17 4.29 -2.01 -3.85
CA TRP A 17 5.60 -1.75 -3.27
C TRP A 17 6.02 -0.29 -3.48
N ARG A 18 6.52 0.36 -2.42
CA ARG A 18 6.98 1.75 -2.45
C ARG A 18 8.47 1.82 -2.10
N PRO A 19 9.36 2.12 -3.07
CA PRO A 19 10.77 2.33 -2.77
C PRO A 19 10.96 3.52 -1.83
N THR A 20 11.91 3.41 -0.89
CA THR A 20 12.19 4.43 0.12
C THR A 20 13.25 5.46 -0.30
N THR A 21 13.80 5.31 -1.51
CA THR A 21 15.07 5.95 -1.92
C THR A 21 14.94 7.05 -2.96
N GLY A 22 13.73 7.55 -3.24
CA GLY A 22 13.52 8.65 -4.18
C GLY A 22 12.69 9.76 -3.57
N ASP A 23 13.14 11.01 -3.73
CA ASP A 23 12.30 12.21 -3.54
C ASP A 23 11.29 12.39 -4.70
N GLU A 24 11.19 11.42 -5.60
CA GLU A 24 10.30 11.42 -6.75
C GLU A 24 8.97 10.71 -6.43
N LEU A 25 7.88 11.33 -6.86
CA LEU A 25 6.56 10.76 -6.76
C LEU A 25 6.35 9.69 -7.83
N HIS A 26 6.33 8.42 -7.42
CA HIS A 26 6.00 7.31 -8.31
C HIS A 26 4.50 7.01 -8.29
N TYR A 27 3.90 7.08 -9.48
CA TYR A 27 2.50 6.73 -9.67
C TYR A 27 2.35 5.27 -10.08
N HIS A 28 1.38 4.58 -9.48
CA HIS A 28 0.99 3.24 -9.90
C HIS A 28 -0.03 3.35 -11.04
N LYS A 29 0.17 2.68 -12.17
CA LYS A 29 -0.75 2.78 -13.33
C LYS A 29 -2.20 2.46 -12.93
N ALA A 30 -2.40 1.38 -12.17
CA ALA A 30 -3.72 0.98 -11.67
C ALA A 30 -4.42 2.06 -10.82
N TRP A 31 -3.68 2.98 -10.19
CA TRP A 31 -4.29 4.08 -9.44
C TRP A 31 -5.10 5.03 -10.33
N HIS A 32 -4.64 5.23 -11.57
CA HIS A 32 -5.30 6.12 -12.52
C HIS A 32 -6.55 5.48 -13.13
N ASP A 33 -6.56 4.16 -13.25
CA ASP A 33 -7.67 3.40 -13.80
C ASP A 33 -8.81 3.18 -12.78
N LEU A 34 -8.51 3.30 -11.48
CA LEU A 34 -9.53 3.32 -10.42
C LEU A 34 -10.23 4.69 -10.33
N ASP A 35 -11.55 4.64 -10.15
CA ASP A 35 -12.36 5.79 -9.79
C ASP A 35 -12.24 6.13 -8.28
N ALA A 36 -13.03 7.09 -7.80
CA ALA A 36 -12.99 7.50 -6.40
C ALA A 36 -13.39 6.38 -5.43
N ALA A 37 -14.36 5.54 -5.79
CA ALA A 37 -14.82 4.44 -4.96
C ALA A 37 -13.77 3.33 -4.89
N GLY A 38 -13.21 2.94 -6.04
CA GLY A 38 -12.13 1.96 -6.12
C GLY A 38 -10.90 2.36 -5.32
N ARG A 39 -10.52 3.64 -5.35
CA ARG A 39 -9.40 4.17 -4.53
C ARG A 39 -9.67 4.07 -3.03
N ALA A 40 -10.92 4.32 -2.61
CA ALA A 40 -11.32 4.15 -1.21
C ALA A 40 -11.26 2.68 -0.80
N ARG A 41 -11.74 1.76 -1.66
CA ARG A 41 -11.65 0.31 -1.43
C ARG A 41 -10.20 -0.17 -1.30
N ALA A 42 -9.30 0.31 -2.17
CA ALA A 42 -7.88 -0.03 -2.11
C ALA A 42 -7.22 0.44 -0.80
N TYR A 43 -7.58 1.63 -0.31
CA TYR A 43 -7.13 2.10 1.01
C TYR A 43 -7.61 1.17 2.14
N GLU A 44 -8.89 0.79 2.12
CA GLU A 44 -9.47 -0.09 3.13
C GLU A 44 -8.83 -1.48 3.13
N LEU A 45 -8.60 -2.05 1.93
CA LEU A 45 -7.88 -3.30 1.77
C LEU A 45 -6.43 -3.18 2.30
N ALA A 46 -5.69 -2.15 1.90
CA ALA A 46 -4.34 -1.91 2.41
C ALA A 46 -4.30 -1.76 3.94
N ARG A 47 -5.33 -1.15 4.54
CA ARG A 47 -5.45 -1.03 5.99
C ARG A 47 -5.66 -2.39 6.66
N ALA A 48 -6.47 -3.26 6.04
CA ALA A 48 -6.72 -4.62 6.52
C ALA A 48 -5.50 -5.56 6.37
N LEU A 49 -4.61 -5.30 5.41
CA LEU A 49 -3.38 -6.08 5.22
C LEU A 49 -2.30 -5.80 6.27
N ARG A 50 -2.25 -4.59 6.85
CA ARG A 50 -1.18 -4.20 7.79
C ARG A 50 -1.06 -5.09 9.04
N PRO A 51 -2.14 -5.54 9.70
CA PRO A 51 -2.04 -6.50 10.80
C PRO A 51 -1.45 -7.85 10.36
N LEU A 52 -1.73 -8.30 9.12
CA LEU A 52 -1.17 -9.54 8.58
C LEU A 52 0.34 -9.38 8.33
N GLU A 53 0.77 -8.26 7.75
CA GLU A 53 2.20 -7.93 7.62
C GLU A 53 2.90 -7.93 8.98
N ALA A 54 2.29 -7.28 9.97
CA ALA A 54 2.83 -7.20 11.32
C ALA A 54 2.94 -8.59 11.98
N ALA A 55 1.97 -9.48 11.78
CA ALA A 55 1.99 -10.84 12.32
C ALA A 55 3.12 -11.70 11.72
N LEU A 56 3.56 -11.40 10.50
CA LEU A 56 4.67 -12.08 9.82
C LEU A 56 6.05 -11.51 10.20
N ASP A 57 6.08 -10.36 10.87
CA ASP A 57 7.30 -9.68 11.27
C ASP A 57 7.71 -10.05 12.71
N PRO A 58 8.96 -10.47 12.97
CA PRO A 58 9.39 -10.84 14.33
C PRO A 58 9.27 -9.72 15.37
N ALA A 59 9.27 -8.45 14.94
CA ALA A 59 9.09 -7.31 15.82
C ALA A 59 7.63 -6.82 15.89
N GLY A 60 6.69 -7.51 15.23
CA GLY A 60 5.29 -7.11 15.16
C GLY A 60 5.04 -5.85 14.34
N LEU A 61 5.93 -5.53 13.38
CA LEU A 61 5.89 -4.28 12.63
C LEU A 61 5.45 -4.49 11.18
N SER A 62 4.51 -3.68 10.70
CA SER A 62 4.23 -3.58 9.28
C SER A 62 5.37 -2.90 8.52
N THR A 63 5.37 -3.04 7.18
CA THR A 63 6.32 -2.36 6.31
C THR A 63 6.27 -0.83 6.48
N THR A 64 5.06 -0.28 6.64
CA THR A 64 4.81 1.14 6.92
C THR A 64 5.40 1.55 8.28
N ALA A 65 5.21 0.75 9.33
CA ALA A 65 5.74 1.05 10.66
C ALA A 65 7.28 1.07 10.65
N ARG A 66 7.91 0.10 9.97
CA ARG A 66 9.37 0.08 9.77
C ARG A 66 9.87 1.34 9.07
N ALA A 67 9.20 1.78 8.00
CA ALA A 67 9.57 2.98 7.26
C ALA A 67 9.50 4.26 8.13
N VAL A 68 8.43 4.42 8.91
CA VAL A 68 8.27 5.56 9.85
C VAL A 68 9.36 5.57 10.92
N LEU A 69 9.61 4.41 11.56
CA LEU A 69 10.65 4.29 12.58
C LEU A 69 12.05 4.56 12.02
N ALA A 70 12.33 4.13 10.80
CA ALA A 70 13.59 4.45 10.12
C ALA A 70 13.76 5.96 9.90
N LYS A 71 12.67 6.69 9.59
CA LYS A 71 12.70 8.15 9.44
C LYS A 71 12.93 8.87 10.78
N ILE A 72 12.27 8.44 11.84
CA ILE A 72 12.43 9.01 13.19
C ILE A 72 13.88 8.85 13.67
N ARG A 73 14.49 7.68 13.48
CA ARG A 73 15.88 7.40 13.90
C ARG A 73 16.96 8.17 13.12
N ARG A 74 16.62 8.72 11.95
CA ARG A 74 17.52 9.55 11.13
C ARG A 74 17.43 11.04 11.49
N THR A 75 16.48 11.42 12.33
CA THR A 75 16.36 12.78 12.91
C THR A 75 17.17 12.85 14.18
#